data_AF-A0AAE1SKJ0-F1
#
_entry.id   AF-A0AAE1SKJ0-F1
#
_cell.length_a   1.000
_cell.length_b   1.000
_cell.length_c   1.000
_cell.angle_alpha   90.00
_cell.angle_beta   90.00
_cell.angle_gamma   90.00
#
_symmetry.space_group_name_H-M   'P 1'
#
loop_
_entity.id
_entity.type
_entity.pdbx_description
1 polymer ?
#
loop_
_entity_poly.entity_id
_entity_poly.type
_entity_poly.pdbx_seq_one_letter_code
_entity_poly.pdbx_strand_id
1 'polypeptide(L)'
;MGGRTITLLLSITARHPEASEAGFDALVFIMSDGAHLSPANYVLCIDAARSFAESRVGPADRPSRAVDLMAGSVTSLARWSKDTREALTETEAVKLSHDIGEMWLRLLQGLRKVSLDQREVRNHALLSLQMCLTGDHEIYLPNGLWLQCFDMVIFTMLDNLIELASQKDFRNMEETLVLSLKLLTKVFHQLLHELFQLTTFCKLWLGVLNRMEKCMKVKVRGKKSEKLQELVPELLKKTLAVMKSKGVLAKMSALGGDSLWELTWLHVNYIVPSLQSEIFPDNDSENVQPDPVSAETNPNE
;
A
#
# COMPACT_ATOMS: atom_id res chain seq x y z
N MET A 1 -1.96 11.35 -31.66
CA MET A 1 -1.47 12.73 -31.50
C MET A 1 -2.47 13.62 -30.74
N GLY A 2 -3.76 13.66 -31.12
CA GLY A 2 -4.75 14.55 -30.48
C GLY A 2 -4.95 14.41 -28.96
N GLY A 3 -5.06 13.18 -28.43
CA GLY A 3 -5.29 12.96 -26.99
C GLY A 3 -4.15 13.43 -26.07
N ARG A 4 -2.90 13.42 -26.56
CA ARG A 4 -1.74 13.95 -25.83
C ARG A 4 -1.84 15.47 -25.67
N THR A 5 -2.14 16.17 -26.75
CA THR A 5 -2.30 17.63 -26.75
C THR A 5 -3.47 18.06 -25.87
N ILE A 6 -4.63 17.39 -25.99
CA ILE A 6 -5.81 17.69 -25.16
C ILE A 6 -5.49 17.52 -23.68
N THR A 7 -4.86 16.42 -23.28
CA THR A 7 -4.64 16.16 -21.87
C THR A 7 -3.56 17.06 -21.25
N LEU A 8 -2.54 17.42 -22.03
CA LEU A 8 -1.56 18.43 -21.63
C LEU A 8 -2.21 19.80 -21.46
N LEU A 9 -3.12 20.18 -22.36
CA LEU A 9 -3.90 21.42 -22.22
C LEU A 9 -4.77 21.36 -20.95
N LEU A 10 -5.41 20.24 -20.65
CA LEU A 10 -6.17 20.07 -19.41
C LEU A 10 -5.30 20.29 -18.16
N SER A 11 -4.10 19.70 -18.10
CA SER A 11 -3.16 19.94 -17.00
C SER A 11 -2.79 21.42 -16.85
N ILE A 12 -2.66 22.16 -17.96
CA ILE A 12 -2.40 23.61 -17.95
C ILE A 12 -3.62 24.37 -17.44
N THR A 13 -4.82 24.02 -17.91
CA THR A 13 -6.07 24.68 -17.49
C THR A 13 -6.32 24.56 -15.99
N ALA A 14 -5.83 23.50 -15.33
CA ALA A 14 -6.00 23.29 -13.90
C ALA A 14 -5.56 24.49 -13.04
N ARG A 15 -4.57 25.25 -13.51
CA ARG A 15 -4.02 26.42 -12.80
C ARG A 15 -4.52 27.77 -13.35
N HIS A 16 -5.34 27.78 -14.40
CA HIS A 16 -5.79 29.00 -15.07
C HIS A 16 -7.21 29.39 -14.60
N PRO A 17 -7.42 30.51 -13.87
CA PRO A 17 -8.71 30.85 -13.26
C PRO A 17 -9.92 30.76 -14.20
N GLU A 18 -9.78 31.27 -15.43
CA GLU A 18 -10.87 31.35 -16.41
C GLU A 18 -11.12 30.04 -17.17
N ALA A 19 -10.10 29.19 -17.30
CA ALA A 19 -10.18 27.97 -18.10
C ALA A 19 -10.31 26.70 -17.25
N SER A 20 -10.11 26.82 -15.94
CA SER A 20 -10.08 25.70 -15.00
C SER A 20 -11.42 25.00 -14.86
N GLU A 21 -12.54 25.73 -14.95
CA GLU A 21 -13.87 25.13 -14.90
C GLU A 21 -14.15 24.26 -16.12
N ALA A 22 -14.05 24.85 -17.33
CA ALA A 22 -14.24 24.11 -18.58
C ALA A 22 -13.25 22.93 -18.72
N GLY A 23 -12.01 23.11 -18.27
CA GLY A 23 -11.02 22.03 -18.25
C GLY A 23 -11.40 20.90 -17.30
N PHE A 24 -11.93 21.22 -16.12
CA PHE A 24 -12.37 20.19 -15.18
C PHE A 24 -13.61 19.44 -15.69
N ASP A 25 -14.57 20.13 -16.30
CA ASP A 25 -15.76 19.51 -16.88
C ASP A 25 -15.41 18.56 -18.03
N ALA A 26 -14.46 18.95 -18.88
CA ALA A 26 -13.94 18.08 -19.93
C ALA A 26 -13.24 16.82 -19.35
N LEU A 27 -12.50 16.97 -18.25
CA LEU A 27 -11.87 15.85 -17.56
C LEU A 27 -12.92 14.90 -16.95
N VAL A 28 -13.93 15.45 -16.28
CA VAL A 28 -15.06 14.70 -15.71
C VAL A 28 -15.76 13.91 -16.82
N PHE A 29 -16.04 14.54 -17.96
CA PHE A 29 -16.64 13.88 -19.12
C PHE A 29 -15.80 12.70 -19.62
N ILE A 30 -14.48 12.86 -19.68
CA ILE A 30 -13.59 11.78 -20.14
C ILE A 30 -13.54 10.61 -19.15
N MET A 31 -13.56 10.88 -17.84
CA MET A 31 -13.22 9.89 -16.81
C MET A 31 -14.41 9.22 -16.10
N SER A 32 -15.58 9.87 -16.00
CA SER A 32 -16.65 9.44 -15.06
C SER A 32 -17.27 8.08 -15.38
N ASP A 33 -17.35 7.70 -16.66
CA ASP A 33 -17.92 6.40 -17.08
C ASP A 33 -16.88 5.45 -17.68
N GLY A 34 -15.62 5.89 -17.77
CA GLY A 34 -14.53 5.15 -18.42
C GLY A 34 -14.71 4.90 -19.92
N ALA A 35 -15.84 5.29 -20.52
CA ALA A 35 -16.14 5.08 -21.95
C ALA A 35 -15.17 5.82 -22.88
N HIS A 36 -14.58 6.92 -22.41
CA HIS A 36 -13.58 7.71 -23.15
C HIS A 36 -12.14 7.46 -22.66
N LEU A 37 -11.97 6.57 -21.68
CA LEU A 37 -10.65 6.09 -21.28
C LEU A 37 -10.21 4.95 -22.18
N SER A 38 -8.92 4.96 -22.50
CA SER A 38 -8.24 3.92 -23.26
C SER A 38 -6.82 3.74 -22.69
N PRO A 39 -6.18 2.59 -22.90
CA PRO A 39 -4.78 2.39 -22.55
C PRO A 39 -3.85 3.52 -23.04
N ALA A 40 -4.14 4.12 -24.20
CA ALA A 40 -3.30 5.16 -24.80
C ALA A 40 -3.41 6.54 -24.15
N ASN A 41 -4.54 6.87 -23.50
CA ASN A 41 -4.75 8.16 -22.84
C ASN A 41 -4.78 8.08 -21.31
N TYR A 42 -4.85 6.88 -20.73
CA TYR A 42 -5.04 6.64 -19.31
C TYR A 42 -4.05 7.43 -18.43
N VAL A 43 -2.74 7.23 -18.62
CA VAL A 43 -1.71 7.88 -17.79
C VAL A 43 -1.80 9.40 -17.87
N LEU A 44 -2.14 9.93 -19.04
CA LEU A 44 -2.30 11.37 -19.22
C LEU A 44 -3.51 11.88 -18.43
N CYS A 45 -4.65 11.17 -18.50
CA CYS A 45 -5.85 11.53 -17.75
C CYS A 45 -5.59 11.51 -16.25
N ILE A 46 -4.81 10.54 -15.75
CA ILE A 46 -4.34 10.50 -14.35
C ILE A 46 -3.49 11.74 -14.02
N ASP A 47 -2.55 12.13 -14.86
CA ASP A 47 -1.71 13.32 -14.65
C ASP A 47 -2.51 14.64 -14.70
N ALA A 48 -3.52 14.72 -15.57
CA ALA A 48 -4.45 15.85 -15.62
C ALA A 48 -5.31 15.91 -14.35
N ALA A 49 -5.94 14.80 -13.95
CA ALA A 49 -6.71 14.72 -12.71
C ALA A 49 -5.87 15.07 -11.49
N ARG A 50 -4.61 14.59 -11.41
CA ARG A 50 -3.67 15.00 -10.36
C ARG A 50 -3.44 16.51 -10.36
N SER A 51 -3.28 17.12 -11.53
CA SER A 51 -3.07 18.56 -11.66
C SER A 51 -4.26 19.36 -11.10
N PHE A 52 -5.49 18.87 -11.28
CA PHE A 52 -6.68 19.45 -10.65
C PHE A 52 -6.77 19.16 -9.14
N ALA A 53 -6.35 17.98 -8.70
CA ALA A 53 -6.24 17.63 -7.28
C ALA A 53 -5.26 18.55 -6.53
N GLU A 54 -4.12 18.87 -7.14
CA GLU A 54 -3.09 19.76 -6.60
C GLU A 54 -3.43 21.26 -6.77
N SER A 55 -4.42 21.59 -7.62
CA SER A 55 -4.78 22.98 -7.89
C SER A 55 -5.46 23.63 -6.69
N ARG A 56 -5.13 24.91 -6.49
CA ARG A 56 -5.81 25.81 -5.53
C ARG A 56 -6.87 26.69 -6.21
N VAL A 57 -7.11 26.47 -7.50
CA VAL A 57 -8.04 27.25 -8.32
C VAL A 57 -9.39 26.52 -8.40
N GLY A 58 -10.47 27.28 -8.19
CA GLY A 58 -11.86 26.84 -8.28
C GLY A 58 -12.46 26.33 -6.97
N PRO A 59 -13.59 25.59 -7.05
CA PRO A 59 -14.35 25.14 -5.89
C PRO A 59 -13.55 24.26 -4.93
N ALA A 60 -13.87 24.34 -3.64
CA ALA A 60 -13.16 23.64 -2.56
C ALA A 60 -13.29 22.12 -2.62
N ASP A 61 -14.34 21.58 -3.24
CA ASP A 61 -14.61 20.16 -3.44
C ASP A 61 -13.88 19.56 -4.65
N ARG A 62 -13.43 20.40 -5.60
CA ARG A 62 -12.79 19.96 -6.84
C ARG A 62 -11.58 19.06 -6.61
N PRO A 63 -10.67 19.35 -5.66
CA PRO A 63 -9.54 18.46 -5.40
C PRO A 63 -9.97 17.03 -5.03
N SER A 64 -10.98 16.89 -4.18
CA SER A 64 -11.50 15.59 -3.76
C SER A 64 -12.18 14.86 -4.92
N ARG A 65 -12.98 15.57 -5.72
CA ARG A 65 -13.60 15.00 -6.94
C ARG A 65 -12.56 14.55 -7.96
N ALA A 66 -11.46 15.29 -8.12
CA ALA A 66 -10.37 14.89 -9.00
C ALA A 66 -9.68 13.60 -8.52
N VAL A 67 -9.49 13.47 -7.20
CA VAL A 67 -9.02 12.22 -6.57
C VAL A 67 -10.00 11.08 -6.79
N ASP A 68 -11.32 11.32 -6.69
CA ASP A 68 -12.34 10.30 -6.97
C ASP A 68 -12.29 9.82 -8.41
N LEU A 69 -12.10 10.72 -9.38
CA LEU A 69 -11.90 10.34 -10.79
C LEU A 69 -10.66 9.47 -10.97
N MET A 70 -9.54 9.82 -10.31
CA MET A 70 -8.33 8.99 -10.33
C MET A 70 -8.63 7.60 -9.75
N ALA A 71 -9.19 7.54 -8.54
CA ALA A 71 -9.45 6.28 -7.85
C ALA A 71 -10.44 5.40 -8.62
N GLY A 72 -11.54 5.99 -9.10
CA GLY A 72 -12.59 5.28 -9.86
C GLY A 72 -12.09 4.69 -11.17
N SER A 73 -11.07 5.28 -11.79
CA SER A 73 -10.48 4.78 -13.03
C SER A 73 -9.83 3.39 -12.90
N VAL A 74 -9.56 2.92 -11.67
CA VAL A 74 -9.11 1.53 -11.39
C VAL A 74 -10.08 0.48 -11.94
N THR A 75 -11.37 0.79 -12.01
CA THR A 75 -12.39 -0.10 -12.60
C THR A 75 -12.17 -0.33 -14.09
N SER A 76 -11.63 0.67 -14.80
CA SER A 76 -11.26 0.52 -16.21
C SER A 76 -10.04 -0.37 -16.38
N LEU A 77 -9.05 -0.28 -15.48
CA LEU A 77 -7.91 -1.20 -15.45
C LEU A 77 -8.34 -2.64 -15.19
N ALA A 78 -9.26 -2.86 -14.24
CA ALA A 78 -9.82 -4.18 -13.97
C ALA A 78 -10.55 -4.76 -15.19
N ARG A 79 -11.38 -3.94 -15.85
CA ARG A 79 -12.06 -4.33 -17.08
C ARG A 79 -11.07 -4.72 -18.18
N TRP A 80 -10.09 -3.88 -18.47
CA TRP A 80 -9.08 -4.17 -19.50
C TRP A 80 -8.24 -5.41 -19.15
N SER A 81 -7.93 -5.63 -17.87
CA SER A 81 -7.21 -6.83 -17.42
C SER A 81 -8.00 -8.10 -17.71
N LYS A 82 -9.32 -8.07 -17.46
CA LYS A 82 -10.23 -9.17 -17.78
C LYS A 82 -10.36 -9.39 -19.30
N ASP A 83 -10.61 -8.34 -20.06
CA ASP A 83 -10.78 -8.42 -21.52
C ASP A 83 -9.50 -8.97 -22.21
N THR A 84 -8.32 -8.57 -21.71
CA THR A 84 -7.02 -9.03 -22.19
C THR A 84 -6.87 -10.55 -22.07
N ARG A 85 -7.39 -11.14 -21.00
CA ARG A 85 -7.32 -12.58 -20.74
C ARG A 85 -8.27 -13.37 -21.64
N GLU A 86 -9.40 -12.78 -22.01
CA GLU A 86 -10.46 -13.46 -22.77
C GLU A 86 -10.25 -13.39 -24.30
N ALA A 87 -9.56 -12.37 -24.81
CA ALA A 87 -9.60 -12.03 -26.24
C ALA A 87 -8.27 -12.19 -27.02
N LEU A 88 -7.11 -12.33 -26.36
CA LEU A 88 -5.80 -12.18 -27.02
C LEU A 88 -4.97 -13.46 -27.11
N THR A 89 -4.09 -13.50 -28.10
CA THR A 89 -3.02 -14.50 -28.18
C THR A 89 -2.06 -14.37 -26.99
N GLU A 90 -1.45 -15.47 -26.57
CA GLU A 90 -0.66 -15.55 -25.32
C GLU A 90 0.44 -14.47 -25.22
N THR A 91 1.12 -14.15 -26.32
CA THR A 91 2.18 -13.13 -26.36
C THR A 91 1.66 -11.69 -26.23
N GLU A 92 0.54 -11.35 -26.88
CA GLU A 92 -0.05 -10.01 -26.82
C GLU A 92 -0.73 -9.75 -25.47
N ALA A 93 -1.34 -10.80 -24.89
CA ALA A 93 -1.93 -10.77 -23.57
C ALA A 93 -0.89 -10.45 -22.48
N VAL A 94 0.30 -11.07 -22.54
CA VAL A 94 1.39 -10.80 -21.60
C VAL A 94 1.84 -9.34 -21.66
N LYS A 95 2.06 -8.80 -22.86
CA LYS A 95 2.49 -7.40 -23.00
C LYS A 95 1.45 -6.42 -22.46
N LEU A 96 0.18 -6.61 -22.82
CA LEU A 96 -0.89 -5.73 -22.37
C LEU A 96 -1.13 -5.85 -20.85
N SER A 97 -0.98 -7.03 -20.26
CA SER A 97 -1.05 -7.22 -18.80
C SER A 97 0.05 -6.44 -18.07
N HIS A 98 1.26 -6.41 -18.62
CA HIS A 98 2.36 -5.62 -18.08
C HIS A 98 2.08 -4.13 -18.18
N ASP A 99 1.61 -3.65 -19.35
CA ASP A 99 1.23 -2.25 -19.55
C ASP A 99 0.11 -1.81 -18.57
N ILE A 100 -0.89 -2.67 -18.32
CA ILE A 100 -1.95 -2.42 -17.34
C ILE A 100 -1.38 -2.32 -15.92
N GLY A 101 -0.45 -3.21 -15.56
CA GLY A 101 0.25 -3.16 -14.29
C GLY A 101 1.07 -1.87 -14.09
N GLU A 102 1.76 -1.41 -15.12
CA GLU A 102 2.45 -0.11 -15.10
C GLU A 102 1.45 1.06 -14.98
N MET A 103 0.33 1.02 -15.69
CA MET A 103 -0.74 2.02 -15.57
C MET A 103 -1.33 2.06 -14.15
N TRP A 104 -1.54 0.91 -13.52
CA TRP A 104 -1.95 0.81 -12.12
C TRP A 104 -0.91 1.46 -11.19
N LEU A 105 0.38 1.15 -11.38
CA LEU A 105 1.44 1.76 -10.58
C LEU A 105 1.48 3.29 -10.76
N ARG A 106 1.26 3.80 -11.99
CA ARG A 106 1.15 5.25 -12.25
C ARG A 106 -0.04 5.90 -11.55
N LEU A 107 -1.19 5.23 -11.51
CA LEU A 107 -2.35 5.69 -10.73
C LEU A 107 -1.98 5.84 -9.25
N LEU A 108 -1.39 4.79 -8.65
CA LEU A 108 -1.01 4.81 -7.24
C LEU A 108 0.03 5.88 -6.91
N GLN A 109 1.02 6.07 -7.79
CA GLN A 109 2.01 7.15 -7.67
C GLN A 109 1.35 8.52 -7.75
N GLY A 110 0.33 8.68 -8.60
CA GLY A 110 -0.47 9.90 -8.69
C GLY A 110 -1.19 10.20 -7.37
N LEU A 111 -1.91 9.23 -6.83
CA LEU A 111 -2.61 9.35 -5.54
C LEU A 111 -1.64 9.61 -4.38
N ARG A 112 -0.49 8.94 -4.35
CA ARG A 112 0.58 9.20 -3.40
C ARG A 112 1.05 10.66 -3.43
N LYS A 113 1.19 11.28 -4.60
CA LYS A 113 1.63 12.68 -4.68
C LYS A 113 0.62 13.62 -4.03
N VAL A 114 -0.67 13.41 -4.29
CA VAL A 114 -1.75 14.18 -3.65
C VAL A 114 -1.82 13.89 -2.15
N SER A 115 -1.46 12.67 -1.73
CA SER A 115 -1.35 12.30 -0.31
C SER A 115 -0.18 12.97 0.43
N LEU A 116 0.55 13.89 -0.20
CA LEU A 116 1.55 14.75 0.45
C LEU A 116 1.13 16.23 0.42
N ASP A 117 -0.09 16.55 -0.01
CA ASP A 117 -0.60 17.91 -0.05
C ASP A 117 -0.76 18.48 1.38
N GLN A 118 -0.57 19.79 1.54
CA GLN A 118 -0.75 20.47 2.83
C GLN A 118 -2.23 20.49 3.28
N ARG A 119 -3.17 20.44 2.33
CA ARG A 119 -4.62 20.51 2.53
C ARG A 119 -5.20 19.15 2.93
N GLU A 120 -6.44 19.15 3.40
CA GLU A 120 -7.16 17.95 3.85
C GLU A 120 -7.46 16.94 2.73
N VAL A 121 -7.39 17.35 1.44
CA VAL A 121 -7.46 16.42 0.29
C VAL A 121 -6.44 15.29 0.40
N ARG A 122 -5.36 15.50 1.15
CA ARG A 122 -4.36 14.50 1.50
C ARG A 122 -4.97 13.21 2.08
N ASN A 123 -5.85 13.33 3.08
CA ASN A 123 -6.46 12.16 3.72
C ASN A 123 -7.41 11.45 2.77
N HIS A 124 -8.15 12.21 1.95
CA HIS A 124 -9.00 11.66 0.90
C HIS A 124 -8.21 10.86 -0.14
N ALA A 125 -7.04 11.37 -0.54
CA ALA A 125 -6.11 10.66 -1.42
C ALA A 125 -5.53 9.38 -0.79
N LEU A 126 -5.24 9.37 0.52
CA LEU A 126 -4.81 8.15 1.22
C LEU A 126 -5.91 7.09 1.27
N LEU A 127 -7.14 7.49 1.57
CA LEU A 127 -8.28 6.56 1.58
C LEU A 127 -8.53 5.99 0.18
N SER A 128 -8.48 6.85 -0.84
CA SER A 128 -8.56 6.45 -2.25
C SER A 128 -7.43 5.51 -2.66
N LEU A 129 -6.20 5.78 -2.22
CA LEU A 129 -5.05 4.90 -2.44
C LEU A 129 -5.27 3.54 -1.79
N GLN A 130 -5.78 3.50 -0.55
CA GLN A 130 -6.13 2.27 0.13
C GLN A 130 -7.20 1.48 -0.63
N MET A 131 -8.21 2.16 -1.17
CA MET A 131 -9.26 1.53 -1.99
C MET A 131 -8.68 0.90 -3.26
N CYS A 132 -7.80 1.58 -3.97
CA CYS A 132 -7.14 1.03 -5.16
C CYS A 132 -6.22 -0.17 -4.84
N LEU A 133 -5.62 -0.21 -3.64
CA LEU A 133 -4.71 -1.27 -3.22
C LEU A 133 -5.43 -2.49 -2.62
N THR A 134 -6.56 -2.27 -1.94
CA THR A 134 -7.25 -3.30 -1.13
C THR A 134 -8.65 -3.63 -1.61
N GLY A 135 -9.15 -2.93 -2.63
CA GLY A 135 -10.43 -3.26 -3.24
C GLY A 135 -10.36 -4.57 -4.03
N ASP A 136 -11.50 -5.21 -4.17
CA ASP A 136 -11.70 -6.46 -4.91
C ASP A 136 -11.71 -6.23 -6.43
N HIS A 137 -10.69 -5.51 -6.89
CA HIS A 137 -10.46 -5.30 -8.30
C HIS A 137 -9.69 -6.53 -8.77
N GLU A 138 -10.30 -7.36 -9.61
CA GLU A 138 -9.68 -8.56 -10.24
C GLU A 138 -8.56 -8.19 -11.23
N ILE A 139 -7.64 -7.29 -10.83
CA ILE A 139 -6.46 -6.92 -11.61
C ILE A 139 -5.38 -7.94 -11.26
N TYR A 140 -5.01 -8.75 -12.24
CA TYR A 140 -3.93 -9.72 -12.09
C TYR A 140 -2.59 -9.00 -12.25
N LEU A 141 -1.91 -8.79 -11.13
CA LEU A 141 -0.63 -8.10 -11.09
C LEU A 141 0.51 -9.09 -10.83
N PRO A 142 1.60 -9.07 -11.62
CA PRO A 142 2.82 -9.78 -11.30
C PRO A 142 3.39 -9.42 -9.91
N ASN A 143 3.90 -10.41 -9.17
CA ASN A 143 4.50 -10.22 -7.83
C ASN A 143 5.58 -9.12 -7.79
N GLY A 144 6.33 -8.93 -8.89
CA GLY A 144 7.34 -7.88 -9.00
C GLY A 144 6.78 -6.46 -8.94
N LEU A 145 5.54 -6.24 -9.40
CA LEU A 145 4.88 -4.94 -9.30
C LEU A 145 4.43 -4.63 -7.88
N TRP A 146 4.05 -5.64 -7.10
CA TRP A 146 3.73 -5.45 -5.68
C TRP A 146 4.96 -5.00 -4.89
N LEU A 147 6.13 -5.58 -5.14
CA LEU A 147 7.38 -5.11 -4.54
C LEU A 147 7.68 -3.65 -4.90
N GLN A 148 7.55 -3.29 -6.19
CA GLN A 148 7.72 -1.90 -6.63
C GLN A 148 6.68 -0.97 -5.99
N CYS A 149 5.44 -1.43 -5.80
CA CYS A 149 4.40 -0.68 -5.10
C CYS A 149 4.79 -0.43 -3.63
N PHE A 150 5.29 -1.44 -2.92
CA PHE A 150 5.78 -1.25 -1.55
C PHE A 150 6.89 -0.19 -1.49
N ASP A 151 7.91 -0.31 -2.33
CA ASP A 151 9.04 0.61 -2.31
C ASP A 151 8.64 2.02 -2.79
N MET A 152 8.13 2.14 -4.02
CA MET A 152 7.91 3.43 -4.68
C MET A 152 6.66 4.18 -4.20
N VAL A 153 5.66 3.45 -3.67
CA VAL A 153 4.39 4.02 -3.23
C VAL A 153 4.29 3.99 -1.71
N ILE A 154 4.16 2.82 -1.10
CA ILE A 154 3.76 2.73 0.32
C ILE A 154 4.87 3.24 1.26
N PHE A 155 6.08 2.71 1.14
CA PHE A 155 7.22 3.12 1.97
C PHE A 155 7.63 4.55 1.69
N THR A 156 7.75 4.94 0.42
CA THR A 156 8.14 6.32 0.09
C THR A 156 7.05 7.32 0.51
N MET A 157 5.76 6.95 0.48
CA MET A 157 4.68 7.79 1.03
C MET A 157 4.84 7.97 2.53
N LEU A 158 5.03 6.88 3.27
CA LEU A 158 5.13 6.92 4.72
C LEU A 158 6.39 7.65 5.20
N ASP A 159 7.55 7.40 4.57
CA ASP A 159 8.80 8.11 4.88
C ASP A 159 8.64 9.63 4.65
N ASN A 160 8.02 10.05 3.53
CA ASN A 160 7.76 11.46 3.25
C ASN A 160 6.79 12.08 4.28
N LEU A 161 5.71 11.37 4.65
CA LEU A 161 4.76 11.88 5.65
C LEU A 161 5.40 12.02 7.03
N ILE A 162 6.28 11.10 7.42
CA ILE A 162 7.05 11.20 8.68
C ILE A 162 7.94 12.45 8.66
N GLU A 163 8.60 12.72 7.54
CA GLU A 163 9.41 13.93 7.36
C GLU A 163 8.55 15.20 7.46
N LEU A 164 7.41 15.23 6.77
CA LEU A 164 6.47 16.35 6.77
C LEU A 164 5.80 16.56 8.14
N ALA A 165 5.62 15.52 8.95
CA ALA A 165 4.96 15.60 10.26
C ALA A 165 5.71 16.47 11.27
N SER A 166 7.01 16.67 11.06
CA SER A 166 7.84 17.56 11.87
C SER A 166 7.69 19.04 11.46
N GLN A 167 7.08 19.33 10.30
CA GLN A 167 6.89 20.67 9.77
C GLN A 167 5.62 21.32 10.34
N LYS A 168 5.67 22.65 10.58
CA LYS A 168 4.56 23.38 11.23
C LYS A 168 3.35 23.61 10.32
N ASP A 169 3.56 23.65 9.00
CA ASP A 169 2.54 24.04 8.03
C ASP A 169 1.49 22.96 7.78
N PHE A 170 1.78 21.71 8.17
CA PHE A 170 0.86 20.60 7.99
C PHE A 170 -0.04 20.43 9.22
N ARG A 171 -1.36 20.52 9.00
CA ARG A 171 -2.40 20.25 10.00
C ARG A 171 -2.80 18.78 9.93
N ASN A 172 -3.33 18.24 11.02
CA ASN A 172 -3.86 16.87 11.10
C ASN A 172 -2.89 15.76 10.66
N MET A 173 -1.57 15.99 10.74
CA MET A 173 -0.56 15.00 10.33
C MET A 173 -0.58 13.72 11.15
N GLU A 174 -0.97 13.82 12.42
CA GLU A 174 -1.16 12.63 13.26
C GLU A 174 -2.20 11.68 12.65
N GLU A 175 -3.36 12.21 12.24
CA GLU A 175 -4.42 11.43 11.60
C GLU A 175 -3.95 10.87 10.25
N THR A 176 -3.25 11.68 9.45
CA THR A 176 -2.67 11.23 8.19
C THR A 176 -1.70 10.06 8.38
N LEU A 177 -0.82 10.12 9.38
CA LEU A 177 0.13 9.04 9.71
C LEU A 177 -0.60 7.78 10.19
N VAL A 178 -1.65 7.93 11.00
CA VAL A 178 -2.52 6.82 11.43
C VAL A 178 -3.16 6.11 10.24
N LEU A 179 -3.74 6.87 9.29
CA LEU A 179 -4.31 6.30 8.06
C LEU A 179 -3.26 5.56 7.23
N SER A 180 -2.06 6.14 7.12
CA SER A 180 -0.96 5.58 6.33
C SER A 180 -0.42 4.27 6.93
N LEU A 181 -0.29 4.19 8.25
CA LEU A 181 0.11 2.96 8.96
C LEU A 181 -0.95 1.86 8.83
N LYS A 182 -2.24 2.21 8.94
CA LYS A 182 -3.35 1.28 8.73
C LYS A 182 -3.34 0.74 7.30
N LEU A 183 -3.12 1.59 6.30
CA LEU A 183 -2.98 1.20 4.90
C LEU A 183 -1.82 0.22 4.72
N LEU A 184 -0.62 0.55 5.20
CA LEU A 184 0.56 -0.32 5.12
C LEU A 184 0.28 -1.71 5.70
N THR A 185 -0.28 -1.75 6.92
CA THR A 185 -0.56 -3.00 7.63
C THR A 185 -1.63 -3.82 6.90
N LYS A 186 -2.70 -3.17 6.41
CA LYS A 186 -3.78 -3.83 5.68
C LYS A 186 -3.29 -4.47 4.38
N VAL A 187 -2.52 -3.73 3.58
CA VAL A 187 -1.97 -4.23 2.31
C VAL A 187 -0.97 -5.37 2.57
N PHE A 188 -0.11 -5.23 3.57
CA PHE A 188 0.82 -6.28 3.96
C PHE A 188 0.10 -7.57 4.37
N HIS A 189 -0.96 -7.48 5.18
CA HIS A 189 -1.75 -8.66 5.57
C HIS A 189 -2.41 -9.37 4.40
N GLN A 190 -3.02 -8.59 3.49
CA GLN A 190 -3.70 -9.10 2.31
C GLN A 190 -2.73 -9.91 1.44
N LEU A 191 -1.53 -9.39 1.22
CA LEU A 191 -0.55 -9.98 0.32
C LEU A 191 0.44 -10.92 1.03
N LEU A 192 0.34 -11.09 2.35
CA LEU A 192 1.33 -11.81 3.15
C LEU A 192 1.67 -13.20 2.59
N HIS A 193 0.67 -13.94 2.10
CA HIS A 193 0.89 -15.28 1.54
C HIS A 193 1.72 -15.23 0.26
N GLU A 194 1.42 -14.31 -0.66
CA GLU A 194 2.17 -14.15 -1.91
C GLU A 194 3.57 -13.58 -1.66
N LEU A 195 3.68 -12.60 -0.76
CA LEU A 195 4.94 -11.96 -0.42
C LEU A 195 5.91 -12.92 0.28
N PHE A 196 5.41 -13.82 1.13
CA PHE A 196 6.24 -14.78 1.84
C PHE A 196 6.99 -15.75 0.92
N GLN A 197 6.44 -16.04 -0.26
CA GLN A 197 7.09 -16.90 -1.25
C GLN A 197 8.27 -16.21 -1.95
N LEU A 198 8.45 -14.90 -1.76
CA LEU A 198 9.51 -14.13 -2.39
C LEU A 198 10.82 -14.24 -1.59
N THR A 199 11.94 -14.40 -2.29
CA THR A 199 13.28 -14.42 -1.69
C THR A 199 13.65 -13.11 -0.99
N THR A 200 12.97 -12.00 -1.33
CA THR A 200 13.18 -10.67 -0.75
C THR A 200 12.27 -10.38 0.44
N PHE A 201 11.44 -11.34 0.88
CA PHE A 201 10.46 -11.16 1.95
C PHE A 201 11.07 -10.58 3.25
N CYS A 202 12.21 -11.11 3.70
CA CYS A 202 12.87 -10.63 4.91
C CYS A 202 13.19 -9.12 4.83
N LYS A 203 13.72 -8.67 3.68
CA LYS A 203 14.00 -7.25 3.45
C LYS A 203 12.73 -6.41 3.47
N LEU A 204 11.65 -6.90 2.86
CA LEU A 204 10.35 -6.23 2.85
C LEU A 204 9.80 -6.09 4.27
N TRP A 205 9.79 -7.17 5.04
CA TRP A 205 9.31 -7.20 6.42
C TRP A 205 10.10 -6.26 7.34
N LEU A 206 11.43 -6.27 7.25
CA LEU A 206 12.29 -5.30 7.94
C LEU A 206 11.96 -3.86 7.52
N GLY A 207 11.62 -3.66 6.25
CA GLY A 207 11.10 -2.39 5.74
C GLY A 207 9.86 -1.92 6.49
N VAL A 208 8.89 -2.82 6.72
CA VAL A 208 7.66 -2.55 7.49
C VAL A 208 7.99 -2.17 8.93
N LEU A 209 8.78 -3.00 9.62
CA LEU A 209 9.18 -2.78 11.02
C LEU A 209 9.88 -1.44 11.22
N ASN A 210 10.84 -1.11 10.35
CA ASN A 210 11.59 0.15 10.41
C ASN A 210 10.66 1.38 10.30
N ARG A 211 9.64 1.34 9.43
CA ARG A 211 8.70 2.47 9.32
C ARG A 211 7.78 2.58 10.53
N MET A 212 7.31 1.45 11.07
CA MET A 212 6.56 1.44 12.34
C MET A 212 7.38 2.05 13.48
N GLU A 213 8.66 1.70 13.57
CA GLU A 213 9.60 2.26 14.54
C GLU A 213 9.81 3.78 14.33
N LYS A 214 10.02 4.23 13.09
CA LYS A 214 10.13 5.67 12.79
C LYS A 214 8.87 6.44 13.18
N CYS A 215 7.68 5.88 12.94
CA CYS A 215 6.42 6.48 13.37
C CYS A 215 6.29 6.59 14.89
N MET A 216 6.85 5.66 15.66
CA MET A 216 6.92 5.78 17.13
C MET A 216 7.85 6.91 17.59
N LYS A 217 8.92 7.17 16.85
CA LYS A 217 9.91 8.20 17.20
C LYS A 217 9.52 9.60 16.73
N VAL A 218 8.62 9.71 15.76
CA VAL A 218 8.27 11.00 15.14
C VAL A 218 7.64 11.94 16.17
N LYS A 219 8.03 13.21 16.10
CA LYS A 219 7.44 14.28 16.92
C LYS A 219 6.54 15.14 16.04
N VAL A 220 5.24 14.94 16.14
CA VAL A 220 4.26 15.78 15.45
C VAL A 220 4.21 17.13 16.15
N ARG A 221 4.63 18.19 15.46
CA ARG A 221 4.71 19.56 16.01
C ARG A 221 5.49 19.65 17.34
N GLY A 222 6.56 18.87 17.48
CA GLY A 222 7.44 18.89 18.64
C GLY A 222 7.00 18.03 19.83
N LYS A 223 5.84 17.38 19.76
CA LYS A 223 5.37 16.42 20.78
C LYS A 223 5.28 15.01 20.20
N LYS A 224 5.51 13.99 21.03
CA LYS A 224 5.20 12.61 20.65
C LYS A 224 3.68 12.47 20.55
N SER A 225 3.22 11.74 19.54
CA SER A 225 1.79 11.45 19.36
C SER A 225 1.40 10.25 20.22
N GLU A 226 0.50 10.47 21.18
CA GLU A 226 -0.07 9.41 22.02
C GLU A 226 -0.79 8.36 21.16
N LYS A 227 -1.56 8.79 20.15
CA LYS A 227 -2.25 7.88 19.23
C LYS A 227 -1.29 6.96 18.48
N LEU A 228 -0.14 7.47 18.03
CA LEU A 228 0.87 6.64 17.38
C LEU A 228 1.57 5.71 18.38
N GLN A 229 1.80 6.18 19.62
CA GLN A 229 2.37 5.33 20.68
C GLN A 229 1.49 4.12 21.02
N GLU A 230 0.17 4.25 20.91
CA GLU A 230 -0.77 3.15 21.17
C GLU A 230 -1.01 2.28 19.92
N LEU A 231 -1.20 2.92 18.77
CA LEU A 231 -1.58 2.25 17.53
C LEU A 231 -0.47 1.36 16.97
N VAL A 232 0.80 1.80 17.02
CA VAL A 232 1.90 1.03 16.42
C VAL A 232 2.09 -0.33 17.13
N PRO A 233 2.17 -0.40 18.48
CA PRO A 233 2.16 -1.67 19.20
C PRO A 233 0.96 -2.56 18.85
N GLU A 234 -0.24 -1.99 18.76
CA GLU A 234 -1.46 -2.73 18.45
C GLU A 234 -1.43 -3.33 17.04
N LEU A 235 -1.03 -2.55 16.03
CA LEU A 235 -0.88 -3.01 14.65
C LEU A 235 0.23 -4.04 14.51
N LEU A 236 1.36 -3.84 15.20
CA LEU A 236 2.47 -4.78 15.19
C LEU A 236 2.06 -6.11 15.82
N LYS A 237 1.36 -6.09 16.97
CA LYS A 237 0.81 -7.28 17.62
C LYS A 237 -0.09 -8.06 16.68
N LYS A 238 -1.02 -7.38 16.02
CA LYS A 238 -1.93 -7.99 15.03
C LYS A 238 -1.16 -8.61 13.87
N THR A 239 -0.16 -7.90 13.33
CA THR A 239 0.68 -8.40 12.24
C THR A 239 1.45 -9.65 12.60
N LEU A 240 2.13 -9.64 13.75
CA LEU A 240 2.88 -10.78 14.23
C LEU A 240 1.98 -11.99 14.52
N ALA A 241 0.78 -11.77 15.07
CA ALA A 241 -0.20 -12.82 15.28
C ALA A 241 -0.66 -13.47 13.95
N VAL A 242 -0.91 -12.65 12.92
CA VAL A 242 -1.25 -13.15 11.57
C VAL A 242 -0.07 -13.92 10.94
N MET A 243 1.17 -13.46 11.14
CA MET A 243 2.36 -14.19 10.67
C MET A 243 2.56 -15.52 11.41
N LYS A 244 2.29 -15.56 12.73
CA LYS A 244 2.29 -16.80 13.53
C LYS A 244 1.23 -17.77 13.00
N SER A 245 -0.01 -17.32 12.83
CA SER A 245 -1.12 -18.19 12.40
C SER A 245 -0.92 -18.76 10.99
N LYS A 246 -0.21 -18.03 10.12
CA LYS A 246 0.13 -18.50 8.77
C LYS A 246 1.43 -19.33 8.70
N GLY A 247 2.08 -19.58 9.84
CA GLY A 247 3.34 -20.34 9.91
C GLY A 247 4.56 -19.61 9.32
N VAL A 248 4.44 -18.31 9.02
CA VAL A 248 5.53 -17.49 8.47
C VAL A 248 6.59 -17.18 9.54
N LEU A 249 6.15 -16.94 10.77
CA LEU A 249 7.01 -16.62 11.90
C LEU A 249 7.13 -17.85 12.83
N ALA A 250 8.20 -18.63 12.67
CA ALA A 250 8.48 -19.84 13.45
C ALA A 250 9.92 -19.86 13.99
N LYS A 251 10.12 -20.40 15.20
CA LYS A 251 11.43 -20.52 15.88
C LYS A 251 12.45 -21.41 15.12
N MET A 252 11.99 -22.28 14.22
CA MET A 252 12.82 -23.30 13.53
C MET A 252 13.03 -23.03 12.03
N SER A 253 13.01 -21.78 11.57
CA SER A 253 13.38 -21.47 10.17
C SER A 253 14.91 -21.49 9.98
N ALA A 254 15.54 -22.65 10.21
CA ALA A 254 16.96 -22.87 9.98
C ALA A 254 17.19 -23.36 8.54
N LEU A 255 17.23 -22.42 7.60
CA LEU A 255 17.96 -22.59 6.35
C LEU A 255 18.91 -21.40 6.21
N GLY A 256 20.04 -21.48 6.92
CA GLY A 256 21.28 -20.73 6.68
C GLY A 256 21.15 -19.21 6.45
N GLY A 257 21.10 -18.45 7.54
CA GLY A 257 21.14 -16.98 7.61
C GLY A 257 20.57 -16.50 8.95
N ASP A 258 20.73 -15.21 9.30
CA ASP A 258 20.00 -14.61 10.42
C ASP A 258 18.52 -14.95 10.25
N SER A 259 17.96 -15.73 11.18
CA SER A 259 16.61 -16.25 10.99
C SER A 259 15.61 -15.08 10.98
N LEU A 260 14.58 -15.15 10.13
CA LEU A 260 13.49 -14.17 10.11
C LEU A 260 12.95 -13.91 11.53
N TRP A 261 12.94 -14.96 12.35
CA TRP A 261 12.63 -14.92 13.77
C TRP A 261 13.54 -13.95 14.55
N GLU A 262 14.86 -14.16 14.54
CA GLU A 262 15.82 -13.33 15.26
C GLU A 262 15.76 -11.86 14.81
N LEU A 263 15.73 -11.63 13.49
CA LEU A 263 15.64 -10.29 12.92
C LEU A 263 14.35 -9.56 13.32
N THR A 264 13.24 -10.29 13.37
CA THR A 264 11.96 -9.75 13.82
C THR A 264 12.04 -9.32 15.26
N TRP A 265 12.48 -10.20 16.17
CA TRP A 265 12.49 -9.91 17.60
C TRP A 265 13.54 -8.87 17.99
N LEU A 266 14.66 -8.77 17.26
CA LEU A 266 15.63 -7.69 17.43
C LEU A 266 14.97 -6.30 17.26
N HIS A 267 14.18 -6.13 16.20
CA HIS A 267 13.48 -4.88 15.94
C HIS A 267 12.25 -4.69 16.84
N VAL A 268 11.45 -5.74 17.03
CA VAL A 268 10.25 -5.68 17.87
C VAL A 268 10.61 -5.30 19.31
N ASN A 269 11.69 -5.84 19.86
CA ASN A 269 12.13 -5.49 21.23
C ASN A 269 12.55 -4.03 21.37
N TYR A 270 12.96 -3.37 20.28
CA TYR A 270 13.22 -1.94 20.30
C TYR A 270 11.92 -1.11 20.33
N ILE A 271 10.83 -1.61 19.72
CA ILE A 271 9.52 -0.94 19.68
C ILE A 271 8.72 -1.26 20.96
N VAL A 272 8.55 -2.54 21.27
CA VAL A 272 7.75 -3.09 22.38
C VAL A 272 8.42 -4.36 22.95
N PRO A 273 9.25 -4.25 24.00
CA PRO A 273 9.94 -5.40 24.60
C PRO A 273 9.02 -6.50 25.14
N SER A 274 7.81 -6.16 25.60
CA SER A 274 6.87 -7.14 26.19
C SER A 274 6.13 -7.99 25.15
N LEU A 275 6.22 -7.64 23.87
CA LEU A 275 5.35 -8.21 22.85
C LEU A 275 5.67 -9.68 22.53
N GLN A 276 6.91 -10.11 22.77
CA GLN A 276 7.34 -11.48 22.50
C GLN A 276 6.63 -12.50 23.39
N SER A 277 6.57 -12.25 24.70
CA SER A 277 5.92 -13.14 25.67
C SER A 277 4.39 -13.14 25.53
N GLU A 278 3.80 -12.07 25.00
CA GLU A 278 2.35 -12.00 24.75
C GLU A 278 1.90 -12.84 23.54
N ILE A 279 2.72 -12.95 22.49
CA ILE A 279 2.38 -13.67 21.25
C ILE A 279 2.85 -15.13 21.31
N PHE A 280 3.95 -15.38 22.01
CA PHE A 280 4.52 -16.71 22.24
C PHE A 280 4.73 -16.90 23.75
N PRO A 281 3.68 -17.20 24.51
CA PRO A 281 3.85 -17.61 25.90
C PRO A 281 4.72 -18.86 25.93
N ASP A 282 5.67 -18.93 26.86
CA ASP A 282 6.67 -20.01 26.95
C ASP A 282 6.06 -21.43 27.03
N ASN A 283 4.76 -21.52 27.33
CA ASN A 283 3.96 -22.76 27.35
C ASN A 283 3.70 -23.41 25.98
N ASP A 284 3.99 -22.75 24.85
CA ASP A 284 3.90 -23.37 23.52
C ASP A 284 5.14 -24.24 23.18
N SER A 285 6.11 -24.36 24.09
CA SER A 285 7.40 -25.04 23.84
C SER A 285 7.47 -26.51 24.30
N GLU A 286 6.41 -27.08 24.89
CA GLU A 286 6.39 -28.47 25.36
C GLU A 286 5.12 -29.20 24.90
N ASN A 287 5.09 -29.69 23.67
CA ASN A 287 4.31 -30.88 23.32
C ASN A 287 4.76 -31.49 21.98
N VAL A 288 6.05 -31.81 21.89
CA VAL A 288 6.49 -32.98 21.11
C VAL A 288 6.91 -34.02 22.14
N GLN A 289 5.94 -34.77 22.66
CA GLN A 289 6.26 -36.02 23.35
C GLN A 289 6.93 -36.92 22.31
N PRO A 290 8.15 -37.44 22.57
CA PRO A 290 8.63 -38.58 21.81
C PRO A 290 7.73 -39.77 22.16
N ASP A 291 7.16 -40.40 21.14
CA ASP A 291 6.42 -41.65 21.28
C ASP A 291 7.21 -42.62 22.18
N PRO A 292 6.62 -43.15 23.26
CA PRO A 292 7.28 -44.19 24.02
C PRO A 292 7.31 -45.44 23.14
N VAL A 293 8.54 -45.82 22.76
CA VAL A 293 8.90 -47.10 22.18
C VAL A 293 8.09 -48.20 22.89
N SER A 294 7.22 -48.85 22.13
CA SER A 294 6.53 -50.08 22.53
C SER A 294 7.59 -51.11 22.94
N ALA A 295 7.81 -51.25 24.24
CA ALA A 295 8.46 -52.42 24.80
C ALA A 295 7.47 -53.57 24.67
N GLU A 296 7.51 -54.27 23.52
CA GLU A 296 6.92 -55.60 23.39
C GLU A 296 7.65 -56.52 24.37
N THR A 297 6.99 -56.72 25.49
CA THR A 297 7.29 -57.77 26.46
C THR A 297 6.90 -59.07 25.77
N ASN A 298 7.89 -59.94 25.57
CA ASN A 298 7.67 -61.33 25.18
C ASN A 298 7.21 -62.11 26.43
N PRO A 299 6.08 -62.84 26.38
CA PRO A 299 5.96 -64.03 27.21
C PRO A 299 5.55 -65.24 26.35
N ASN A 300 6.45 -66.22 26.32
CA ASN A 300 6.19 -67.65 26.12
C ASN A 300 5.38 -68.10 24.90
N GLU A 301 6.08 -68.60 23.87
CA GLU A 301 6.03 -70.00 23.42
C GLU A 301 7.28 -70.35 22.59
#